data_AF-A0A6C0EUA6-F1
#
_entry.id   AF-A0A6C0EUA6-F1
#
_cell.length_a   1.000
_cell.length_b   1.000
_cell.length_c   1.000
_cell.angle_alpha   90.00
_cell.angle_beta   90.00
_cell.angle_gamma   90.00
#
_symmetry.space_group_name_H-M   'P 1'
#
loop_
_entity.id
_entity.type
_entity.pdbx_description
1 polymer ?
#
loop_
_entity_poly.entity_id
_entity_poly.type
_entity_poly.pdbx_seq_one_letter_code
_entity_poly.pdbx_strand_id
1 'polypeptide(L)' 'MIIPIKCFSCGNVIADKYRYYVEEVRKRKLARDMDVDKVLYLTKEFNEKTPEGEVMDELGLKKMCCRRHLLTHVDIE' A
#
# COMPACT_ATOMS: atom_id res chain seq x y z
N MET A 1 -11.56 -10.85 -0.84
CA MET A 1 -10.92 -12.12 -0.47
C MET A 1 -9.77 -11.78 0.43
N ILE A 2 -9.62 -12.47 1.56
CA ILE A 2 -8.68 -12.11 2.63
C ILE A 2 -7.22 -12.06 2.14
N ILE A 3 -6.47 -11.04 2.57
CA ILE A 3 -5.02 -10.93 2.34
C ILE A 3 -4.25 -12.12 2.97
N PRO A 4 -3.23 -12.68 2.31
CA PRO A 4 -2.45 -13.77 2.90
C PRO A 4 -1.84 -13.40 4.26
N ILE A 5 -1.85 -14.36 5.20
CA ILE A 5 -1.36 -14.18 6.58
C ILE A 5 0.12 -13.75 6.60
N LYS A 6 0.93 -14.41 5.76
CA LYS A 6 2.36 -14.13 5.57
C LYS A 6 2.65 -13.90 4.10
N CYS A 7 3.69 -13.12 3.82
CA CYS A 7 4.19 -12.95 2.46
C CYS A 7 4.81 -14.25 1.92
N PHE A 8 4.43 -14.64 0.70
CA PHE A 8 4.89 -15.89 0.07
C PHE A 8 6.41 -15.98 -0.14
N SER A 9 7.11 -14.86 -0.26
CA SER A 9 8.57 -14.87 -0.50
C SER A 9 9.38 -14.66 0.77
N CYS A 10 8.99 -13.70 1.61
CA CYS A 10 9.77 -13.29 2.78
C CYS A 10 9.33 -13.98 4.09
N GLY A 11 8.15 -14.60 4.13
CA GLY A 11 7.56 -15.17 5.35
C GLY A 11 7.14 -14.14 6.41
N ASN A 12 7.30 -12.84 6.14
CA ASN A 12 6.90 -11.78 7.06
C ASN A 12 5.38 -11.75 7.22
N VAL A 13 4.90 -11.48 8.45
CA VAL A 13 3.48 -11.34 8.75
C VAL A 13 2.98 -10.00 8.17
N ILE A 14 1.91 -10.06 7.39
CA ILE A 14 1.35 -8.89 6.67
C ILE A 14 -0.16 -8.70 6.89
N ALA A 15 -0.89 -9.74 7.32
CA ALA A 15 -2.36 -9.65 7.43
C ALA A 15 -2.86 -8.70 8.52
N ASP A 16 -2.07 -8.49 9.57
CA ASP A 16 -2.32 -7.53 10.63
C ASP A 16 -2.23 -6.07 10.15
N LYS A 17 -1.51 -5.82 9.04
CA LYS A 17 -1.16 -4.47 8.58
C LYS A 17 -2.10 -3.92 7.51
N TYR A 18 -2.87 -4.77 6.83
CA TYR A 18 -3.61 -4.36 5.63
C TYR A 18 -4.70 -3.32 5.92
N ARG A 19 -5.50 -3.52 6.98
CA ARG A 19 -6.59 -2.58 7.32
C ARG A 19 -6.05 -1.19 7.66
N TYR A 20 -5.00 -1.15 8.49
CA TYR A 20 -4.31 0.10 8.83
C TYR A 20 -3.75 0.79 7.58
N TYR A 21 -3.12 0.04 6.68
CA TYR A 21 -2.60 0.58 5.43
C TYR A 21 -3.69 1.25 4.59
N VAL A 22 -4.84 0.59 4.38
CA VAL A 22 -5.95 1.15 3.58
C VAL A 22 -6.51 2.43 4.22
N GLU A 23 -6.73 2.41 5.55
CA GLU A 23 -7.23 3.58 6.28
C GLU A 23 -6.27 4.78 6.20
N GLU A 24 -4.98 4.55 6.43
CA GLU A 24 -3.96 5.61 6.39
C GLU A 24 -3.74 6.17 4.99
N VAL A 25 -3.72 5.31 3.96
CA VAL A 25 -3.65 5.77 2.57
C VAL A 25 -4.86 6.63 2.23
N ARG A 26 -6.06 6.22 2.64
CA ARG A 26 -7.29 7.00 2.43
C ARG A 26 -7.20 8.37 3.09
N LYS A 27 -6.79 8.43 4.36
CA LYS A 27 -6.60 9.70 5.09
C LYS A 27 -5.61 10.63 4.38
N ARG A 28 -4.46 10.11 3.92
CA ARG A 28 -3.44 10.91 3.24
C ARG A 28 -3.88 11.40 1.86
N LYS A 29 -4.64 10.59 1.12
CA LYS A 29 -5.22 11.02 -0.16
C LYS A 29 -6.22 12.16 0.04
N LEU A 30 -7.10 12.06 1.04
CA LEU A 30 -8.01 13.16 1.38
C LEU A 30 -7.26 14.43 1.81
N ALA A 31 -6.20 14.29 2.62
CA ALA A 31 -5.42 15.44 3.08
C ALA A 31 -4.64 16.16 1.95
N ARG A 32 -4.36 15.46 0.84
CA ARG A 32 -3.69 16.02 -0.34
C ARG A 32 -4.68 16.41 -1.46
N ASP A 33 -5.98 16.42 -1.19
CA ASP A 33 -7.06 16.65 -2.18
C ASP A 33 -6.91 15.78 -3.44
N MET A 34 -6.45 14.54 -3.25
CA MET A 34 -6.27 13.57 -4.33
C MET A 34 -7.51 12.69 -4.48
N ASP A 35 -7.81 12.34 -5.72
CA ASP A 35 -8.84 11.34 -6.01
C ASP A 35 -8.46 9.97 -5.40
N VAL A 36 -9.39 9.37 -4.65
CA VAL A 36 -9.13 8.19 -3.81
C VAL A 36 -8.80 6.97 -4.67
N ASP A 37 -9.46 6.85 -5.82
CA ASP A 37 -9.42 5.66 -6.67
C ASP A 37 -8.34 5.73 -7.75
N LYS A 38 -7.77 6.92 -8.00
CA LYS A 38 -6.75 7.09 -9.03
C LYS A 38 -5.39 6.57 -8.55
N VAL A 39 -4.84 5.61 -9.29
CA VAL A 39 -3.45 5.15 -9.14
C VAL A 39 -2.54 6.09 -9.94
N LEU A 40 -1.59 6.74 -9.28
CA LEU A 40 -0.58 7.57 -9.95
C LEU A 40 0.52 6.68 -10.53
N TYR A 41 0.80 6.85 -11.82
CA TYR A 41 1.91 6.20 -12.49
C TYR A 41 3.14 7.12 -12.52
N LEU A 42 4.32 6.49 -12.61
CA LEU A 42 5.59 7.20 -12.77
C LEU A 42 5.60 7.91 -14.13
N THR A 43 5.53 9.24 -14.13
CA THR A 43 5.74 10.08 -15.32
C THR A 43 6.86 11.09 -15.04
N LYS A 44 7.30 11.84 -16.06
CA LYS A 44 8.33 12.89 -15.86
C LYS A 44 7.90 13.97 -14.87
N GLU A 45 6.60 14.18 -14.73
CA GLU A 45 5.99 15.18 -13.83
C GLU A 45 5.76 14.62 -12.41
N PHE A 46 5.59 13.29 -12.29
CA PHE A 46 5.32 12.61 -11.04
C PHE A 46 6.47 11.63 -10.71
N ASN A 47 7.52 12.13 -10.05
CA ASN A 47 8.67 11.35 -9.60
C ASN A 47 8.77 11.25 -8.05
N GLU A 48 7.79 11.79 -7.34
CA GLU A 48 7.79 11.80 -5.88
C GLU A 48 7.17 10.53 -5.31
N LYS A 49 7.49 10.24 -4.04
CA LYS A 49 6.91 9.09 -3.35
C LYS A 49 5.40 9.28 -3.20
N THR A 50 4.65 8.26 -3.59
CA THR A 50 3.21 8.26 -3.40
C THR A 50 2.84 8.05 -1.93
N PRO A 51 1.64 8.47 -1.49
CA PRO A 51 1.16 8.20 -0.13
C PRO A 51 1.20 6.71 0.26
N GLU A 52 0.93 5.81 -0.69
CA GLU A 52 1.06 4.37 -0.51
C GLU A 52 2.49 3.97 -0.13
N GLY A 53 3.48 4.58 -0.80
CA GLY A 53 4.90 4.37 -0.55
C GLY A 53 5.31 4.79 0.85
N GLU A 54 4.86 5.97 1.29
CA GLU A 54 5.16 6.52 2.61
C GLU A 54 4.56 5.65 3.75
N VAL A 55 3.29 5.25 3.62
CA VAL A 55 2.64 4.40 4.64
C VAL A 55 3.34 3.04 4.74
N MET A 56 3.76 2.45 3.61
CA MET A 56 4.53 1.20 3.63
C MET A 56 5.92 1.35 4.25
N ASP A 57 6.58 2.51 4.08
CA ASP A 57 7.86 2.83 4.72
C ASP A 57 7.70 2.89 6.25
N GLU A 58 6.64 3.55 6.74
CA GLU A 58 6.32 3.66 8.16
C GLU A 58 5.97 2.32 8.81
N LEU A 59 5.27 1.44 8.09
CA LEU A 59 4.98 0.06 8.51
C LEU A 59 6.22 -0.85 8.53
N GLY A 60 7.40 -0.33 8.17
CA GLY A 60 8.66 -1.06 8.15
C GLY A 60 8.77 -2.08 7.02
N LEU A 61 7.88 -2.03 6.02
CA LEU A 61 7.84 -2.98 4.92
C LEU A 61 8.87 -2.59 3.85
N LYS A 62 10.17 -2.81 4.09
CA LYS A 62 11.23 -2.38 3.15
C LYS A 62 11.38 -3.28 1.92
N LYS A 63 11.02 -4.56 2.03
CA LYS A 63 11.21 -5.53 0.95
C LYS A 63 10.08 -5.44 -0.09
N MET A 64 10.44 -5.36 -1.37
CA MET A 64 9.48 -5.30 -2.48
C MET A 64 8.49 -6.47 -2.48
N CYS A 65 8.94 -7.67 -2.08
CA CYS A 65 8.09 -8.85 -2.06
C CYS A 65 6.92 -8.71 -1.08
N CYS A 66 7.17 -8.15 0.09
CA CYS A 66 6.12 -7.93 1.08
C CYS A 66 5.22 -6.73 0.64
N ARG A 67 5.78 -5.67 0.01
CA ARG A 67 4.99 -4.53 -0.54
C ARG A 67 4.02 -4.90 -1.65
N ARG A 68 4.43 -5.78 -2.58
CA ARG A 68 3.59 -6.23 -3.69
C ARG A 68 2.24 -6.74 -3.20
N HIS A 69 2.23 -7.49 -2.10
CA HIS A 69 1.01 -8.06 -1.54
C HIS A 69 0.02 -6.99 -1.05
N LEU A 70 0.47 -5.81 -0.60
CA LEU A 70 -0.43 -4.72 -0.21
C LEU A 70 -0.90 -3.91 -1.42
N LEU A 71 0.02 -3.60 -2.34
CA LEU A 71 -0.29 -2.79 -3.52
C LEU A 71 -1.26 -3.48 -4.49
N THR A 72 -1.15 -4.80 -4.66
CA THR A 72 -1.95 -5.55 -5.62
C THR A 72 -3.12 -6.30 -4.98
N HIS A 73 -3.39 -6.08 -3.69
CA HIS A 73 -4.52 -6.74 -3.05
C HIS A 73 -5.83 -6.12 -3.54
N VAL A 74 -6.73 -6.97 -4.04
CA VAL A 74 -8.09 -6.58 -4.37
C VAL A 74 -9.01 -7.39 -3.47
N ASP A 75 -9.77 -6.69 -2.63
CA ASP A 75 -10.73 -7.32 -1.74
C ASP A 75 -12.04 -7.57 -2.49
N ILE A 76 -12.15 -8.77 -3.08
CA ILE A 76 -13.38 -9.24 -3.75
C ILE A 76 -14.35 -9.78 -2.67
N GLU A 77 -15.56 -9.22 -2.56
CA GLU A 77 -16.63 -9.76 -1.70
C GLU A 77 -17.07 -11.17 -2.10
#